data_AF-A0A0N7MLM7-F1
#
_entry.id   AF-A0A0N7MLM7-F1
#
_cell.length_a   1.000
_cell.length_b   1.000
_cell.length_c   1.000
_cell.angle_alpha   90.00
_cell.angle_beta   90.00
_cell.angle_gamma   90.00
#
_symmetry.space_group_name_H-M   'P 1'
#
loop_
_entity.id
_entity.type
_entity.pdbx_description
1 polymer ?
#
loop_
_entity_poly.entity_id
_entity_poly.type
_entity_poly.pdbx_seq_one_letter_code
_entity_poly.pdbx_strand_id
1 'polypeptide(L)'
;MAVQKIIRKKPKAKADPLAKQKIIWTVGHSLTLACGAIYAVFYLFQCLTFYRYRSWKTLFLIARPPINKPKTWLKWLWHLFPQVSYRLSIIGVFLSYGVTSYQNWNALNPSWYDLLSKENFQSILIAFLWLFSRATVFKLIPFMLTSYLHFTVKDKDNEEESSSQNTQLLHVIAYSELIVAGILFLDTLAFKGASGFVLALYLAVYWLRLNFSPYAQVTVLRLVVKLDKKVPPKYESQWKQIKEFLYLRMSESKKKKAKMTTPN
;
A
#
# COMPACT_ATOMS: atom_id res chain seq x y z
N MET A 1 -25.84 6.01 66.65
CA MET A 1 -25.33 6.72 65.45
C MET A 1 -25.10 5.71 64.35
N ALA A 2 -25.83 5.80 63.23
CA ALA A 2 -25.67 4.85 62.12
C ALA A 2 -24.47 5.25 61.27
N VAL A 3 -23.45 4.38 61.21
CA VAL A 3 -22.26 4.58 60.38
C VAL A 3 -22.66 4.41 58.91
N GLN A 4 -22.72 5.52 58.17
CA GLN A 4 -22.93 5.48 56.72
C GLN A 4 -21.78 4.72 56.06
N LYS A 5 -22.10 3.59 55.42
CA LYS A 5 -21.15 2.78 54.68
C LYS A 5 -20.84 3.51 53.36
N ILE A 6 -19.75 4.25 53.32
CA ILE A 6 -19.29 4.95 52.11
C ILE A 6 -18.85 3.90 51.07
N ILE A 7 -19.72 3.62 50.09
CA ILE A 7 -19.40 2.75 48.95
C ILE A 7 -18.43 3.51 48.05
N ARG A 8 -17.12 3.32 48.24
CA ARG A 8 -16.10 3.83 47.30
C ARG A 8 -16.16 3.01 46.02
N LYS A 9 -16.40 3.68 44.87
CA LYS A 9 -16.27 3.06 43.54
C LYS A 9 -14.86 2.50 43.39
N LYS A 10 -14.72 1.20 43.10
CA LYS A 10 -13.42 0.61 42.75
C LYS A 10 -12.82 1.42 41.60
N PRO A 11 -11.53 1.83 41.67
CA PRO A 11 -10.90 2.49 40.53
C PRO A 11 -11.00 1.54 39.33
N LYS A 12 -11.54 2.03 38.21
CA LYS A 12 -11.58 1.25 36.96
C LYS A 12 -10.15 0.80 36.68
N ALA A 13 -9.93 -0.51 36.52
CA ALA A 13 -8.63 -1.05 36.15
C ALA A 13 -8.11 -0.28 34.93
N LYS A 14 -6.90 0.28 35.02
CA LYS A 14 -6.29 1.01 33.90
C LYS A 14 -6.16 0.02 32.75
N ALA A 15 -7.00 0.17 31.73
CA ALA A 15 -6.98 -0.71 30.57
C ALA A 15 -5.59 -0.64 29.92
N ASP A 16 -4.99 -1.82 29.69
CA ASP A 16 -3.65 -1.94 29.13
C ASP A 16 -3.56 -1.20 27.77
N PRO A 17 -2.69 -0.18 27.64
CA PRO A 17 -2.54 0.57 26.39
C PRO A 17 -2.14 -0.34 25.22
N LEU A 18 -1.37 -1.41 25.47
CA LEU A 18 -0.92 -2.34 24.43
C LEU A 18 -2.09 -3.16 23.88
N ALA A 19 -3.00 -3.61 24.74
CA ALA A 19 -4.19 -4.34 24.33
C ALA A 19 -5.09 -3.47 23.42
N LYS A 20 -5.25 -2.18 23.75
CA LYS A 20 -6.00 -1.23 22.90
C LYS A 20 -5.34 -1.03 21.54
N GLN A 21 -4.02 -0.85 21.51
CA GLN A 21 -3.27 -0.70 20.26
C GLN A 21 -3.39 -1.96 19.38
N LYS A 22 -3.29 -3.16 19.97
CA LYS A 22 -3.48 -4.42 19.25
C LYS A 22 -4.87 -4.52 18.63
N ILE A 23 -5.92 -4.11 19.33
CA ILE A 23 -7.28 -4.06 18.79
C ILE A 23 -7.34 -3.10 17.59
N ILE A 24 -6.86 -1.86 17.75
CA ILE A 24 -6.88 -0.86 16.66
C ILE A 24 -6.09 -1.38 15.44
N TRP A 25 -4.94 -2.00 15.67
CA TRP A 25 -4.11 -2.58 14.63
C TRP A 25 -4.83 -3.72 13.88
N THR A 26 -5.46 -4.65 14.61
CA THR A 26 -6.26 -5.73 13.99
C THR A 26 -7.46 -5.19 13.23
N VAL A 27 -8.19 -4.23 13.80
CA VAL A 27 -9.33 -3.57 13.14
C VAL A 27 -8.86 -2.87 11.87
N GLY A 28 -7.71 -2.20 11.89
CA GLY A 28 -7.13 -1.54 10.73
C GLY A 28 -6.89 -2.50 9.57
N HIS A 29 -6.16 -3.59 9.81
CA HIS A 29 -5.90 -4.60 8.76
C HIS A 29 -7.17 -5.31 8.30
N SER A 30 -8.08 -5.66 9.21
CA SER A 30 -9.37 -6.26 8.86
C SER A 30 -10.21 -5.33 8.00
N LEU A 31 -10.24 -4.04 8.32
CA LEU A 31 -10.97 -3.03 7.54
C LEU A 31 -10.36 -2.87 6.14
N THR A 32 -9.02 -2.82 6.04
CA THR A 32 -8.32 -2.76 4.75
C THR A 32 -8.67 -3.96 3.88
N LEU A 33 -8.65 -5.18 4.44
CA LEU A 33 -8.98 -6.40 3.71
C LEU A 33 -10.45 -6.50 3.34
N ALA A 34 -11.36 -6.37 4.30
CA ALA A 34 -12.78 -6.56 4.07
C ALA A 34 -13.35 -5.49 3.13
N CYS A 35 -13.11 -4.21 3.41
CA CYS A 35 -13.58 -3.14 2.54
C CYS A 35 -12.83 -3.12 1.20
N GLY A 36 -11.54 -3.45 1.19
CA GLY A 36 -10.77 -3.58 -0.04
C GLY A 36 -11.32 -4.67 -0.96
N ALA A 37 -11.62 -5.85 -0.41
CA ALA A 37 -12.21 -6.97 -1.14
C ALA A 37 -13.61 -6.65 -1.66
N ILE A 38 -14.47 -6.03 -0.82
CA ILE A 38 -15.79 -5.55 -1.24
C ILE A 38 -15.64 -4.60 -2.43
N TYR A 39 -14.79 -3.57 -2.31
CA TYR A 39 -14.56 -2.64 -3.41
C TYR A 39 -14.03 -3.33 -4.67
N ALA A 40 -13.12 -4.30 -4.53
CA ALA A 40 -12.59 -5.07 -5.65
C ALA A 40 -13.69 -5.85 -6.38
N VAL A 41 -14.59 -6.52 -5.66
CA VAL A 41 -15.74 -7.23 -6.25
C VAL A 41 -16.64 -6.27 -7.01
N PHE A 42 -17.00 -5.13 -6.42
CA PHE A 42 -17.82 -4.11 -7.07
C PHE A 42 -17.16 -3.54 -8.34
N TYR A 43 -15.87 -3.25 -8.27
CA TYR A 43 -15.10 -2.75 -9.41
C TYR A 43 -15.03 -3.78 -10.55
N LEU A 44 -14.75 -5.05 -10.22
CA LEU A 44 -14.73 -6.13 -11.20
C LEU A 44 -16.10 -6.34 -11.83
N PHE A 45 -17.16 -6.36 -11.02
CA PHE A 45 -18.54 -6.45 -11.51
C PHE A 45 -18.88 -5.28 -12.44
N GLN A 46 -18.46 -4.06 -12.10
CA GLN A 46 -18.66 -2.89 -12.95
C GLN A 46 -17.87 -3.00 -14.27
N CYS A 47 -16.63 -3.48 -14.23
CA CYS A 47 -15.84 -3.74 -15.44
C CYS A 47 -16.49 -4.81 -16.35
N LEU A 48 -16.95 -5.92 -15.76
CA LEU A 48 -17.60 -7.02 -16.48
C LEU A 48 -18.95 -6.62 -17.07
N THR A 49 -19.76 -5.87 -16.32
CA THR A 49 -21.04 -5.36 -16.82
C THR A 49 -20.83 -4.30 -17.90
N PHE A 50 -19.85 -3.40 -17.76
CA PHE A 50 -19.50 -2.43 -18.81
C PHE A 50 -19.08 -3.15 -20.10
N TYR A 51 -18.31 -4.23 -19.96
CA TYR A 51 -17.89 -5.08 -21.07
C TYR A 51 -19.06 -5.81 -21.75
N ARG A 52 -20.09 -6.24 -21.00
CA ARG A 52 -21.30 -6.84 -21.57
C ARG A 52 -22.04 -5.90 -22.53
N TYR A 53 -21.88 -4.58 -22.35
CA TYR A 53 -22.60 -3.56 -23.12
C TYR A 53 -21.70 -2.72 -24.05
N ARG A 54 -20.40 -3.03 -24.17
CA ARG A 54 -19.44 -2.20 -24.91
C ARG A 54 -18.35 -3.05 -25.61
N SER A 55 -18.08 -2.80 -26.89
CA SER A 55 -17.02 -3.51 -27.63
C SER A 55 -15.62 -3.11 -27.16
N TRP A 56 -14.68 -4.08 -27.14
CA TRP A 56 -13.29 -3.90 -26.67
C TRP A 56 -12.57 -2.74 -27.37
N LYS A 57 -12.93 -2.47 -28.63
CA LYS A 57 -12.34 -1.43 -29.47
C LYS A 57 -12.58 -0.01 -28.92
N THR A 58 -13.61 0.17 -28.09
CA THR A 58 -13.99 1.49 -27.55
C THR A 58 -13.66 1.66 -26.06
N LEU A 59 -12.96 0.70 -25.47
CA LEU A 59 -12.60 0.66 -24.04
C LEU A 59 -11.66 1.81 -23.63
N PHE A 60 -10.88 2.34 -24.58
CA PHE A 60 -9.92 3.41 -24.35
C PHE A 60 -10.37 4.79 -24.87
N LEU A 61 -11.44 4.85 -25.66
CA LEU A 61 -11.85 6.06 -26.38
C LEU A 61 -12.94 6.87 -25.66
N ILE A 62 -13.60 6.31 -24.64
CA ILE A 62 -14.64 7.03 -23.89
C ILE A 62 -14.17 7.30 -22.46
N ALA A 63 -13.95 8.58 -22.17
CA ALA A 63 -13.42 9.07 -20.90
C ALA A 63 -14.40 8.97 -19.72
N ARG A 64 -15.72 8.83 -19.96
CA ARG A 64 -16.75 8.82 -18.89
C ARG A 64 -17.92 7.87 -19.22
N PRO A 65 -18.30 6.95 -18.31
CA PRO A 65 -19.55 6.20 -18.46
C PRO A 65 -20.76 7.15 -18.40
N PRO A 66 -21.89 6.81 -19.06
CA PRO A 66 -23.09 7.65 -19.03
C PRO A 66 -23.59 7.84 -17.60
N ILE A 67 -23.93 9.08 -17.25
CA ILE A 67 -24.40 9.46 -15.91
C ILE A 67 -25.84 8.96 -15.74
N ASN A 68 -26.00 7.74 -15.22
CA ASN A 68 -27.29 7.26 -14.76
C ASN A 68 -27.60 7.92 -13.42
N LYS A 69 -28.46 8.96 -13.42
CA LYS A 69 -28.93 9.59 -12.18
C LYS A 69 -29.78 8.57 -11.40
N PRO A 70 -29.50 8.31 -10.10
CA PRO A 70 -30.31 7.40 -9.31
C PRO A 70 -31.70 7.98 -9.11
N LYS A 71 -32.74 7.21 -9.46
CA LYS A 71 -34.14 7.61 -9.25
C LYS A 71 -34.66 7.36 -7.83
N THR A 72 -33.90 6.64 -7.00
CA THR A 72 -34.33 6.18 -5.66
C THR A 72 -33.18 6.33 -4.68
N TRP A 73 -33.47 6.67 -3.42
CA TRP A 73 -32.47 6.79 -2.35
C TRP A 73 -31.65 5.51 -2.16
N LEU A 74 -32.28 4.33 -2.28
CA LEU A 74 -31.59 3.04 -2.18
C LEU A 74 -30.55 2.84 -3.29
N LYS A 75 -30.87 3.24 -4.53
CA LYS A 75 -29.94 3.21 -5.66
C LYS A 75 -28.81 4.21 -5.47
N TRP A 76 -29.10 5.38 -4.89
CA TRP A 76 -28.08 6.37 -4.55
C TRP A 76 -27.10 5.82 -3.50
N LEU A 77 -27.60 5.17 -2.44
CA LEU A 77 -26.77 4.52 -1.43
C LEU A 77 -25.87 3.43 -2.06
N TRP A 78 -26.44 2.62 -2.96
CA TRP A 78 -25.70 1.58 -3.69
C TRP A 78 -24.58 2.15 -4.57
N HIS A 79 -24.79 3.32 -5.18
CA HIS A 79 -23.74 4.01 -5.95
C HIS A 79 -22.62 4.60 -5.09
N LEU A 80 -22.93 5.02 -3.86
CA LEU A 80 -21.92 5.53 -2.91
C LEU A 80 -21.12 4.42 -2.25
N PHE A 81 -21.74 3.26 -2.05
CA PHE A 81 -21.14 2.12 -1.37
C PHE A 81 -19.70 1.77 -1.81
N PRO A 82 -19.38 1.63 -3.11
CA PRO A 82 -18.00 1.34 -3.53
C PRO A 82 -17.02 2.46 -3.15
N GLN A 83 -17.42 3.73 -3.23
CA GLN A 83 -16.53 4.85 -2.87
C GLN A 83 -16.27 4.89 -1.36
N VAL A 84 -17.31 4.62 -0.56
CA VAL A 84 -17.18 4.53 0.90
C VAL A 84 -16.28 3.36 1.29
N SER A 85 -16.48 2.19 0.67
CA SER A 85 -15.68 1.00 0.93
C SER A 85 -14.19 1.21 0.58
N TYR A 86 -13.90 1.85 -0.56
CA TYR A 86 -12.53 2.24 -0.91
C TYR A 86 -11.89 3.17 0.14
N ARG A 87 -12.61 4.23 0.56
CA ARG A 87 -12.09 5.18 1.57
C ARG A 87 -11.90 4.53 2.94
N LEU A 88 -12.82 3.66 3.35
CA LEU A 88 -12.70 2.90 4.60
C LEU A 88 -11.49 1.95 4.56
N SER A 89 -11.22 1.30 3.43
CA SER A 89 -10.03 0.46 3.28
C SER A 89 -8.73 1.25 3.50
N ILE A 90 -8.66 2.49 2.97
CA ILE A 90 -7.53 3.41 3.18
C ILE A 90 -7.44 3.87 4.64
N ILE A 91 -8.57 4.17 5.29
CA ILE A 91 -8.59 4.50 6.73
C ILE A 91 -8.03 3.32 7.54
N GLY A 92 -8.33 2.08 7.15
CA GLY A 92 -7.75 0.89 7.76
C GLY A 92 -6.22 0.87 7.70
N VAL A 93 -5.64 1.32 6.58
CA VAL A 93 -4.17 1.45 6.40
C VAL A 93 -3.62 2.50 7.37
N PHE A 94 -4.27 3.65 7.50
CA PHE A 94 -3.84 4.66 8.47
C PHE A 94 -3.86 4.13 9.92
N LEU A 95 -4.89 3.36 10.28
CA LEU A 95 -5.01 2.79 11.63
C LEU A 95 -3.91 1.76 11.90
N SER A 96 -3.70 0.80 11.00
CA SER A 96 -2.71 -0.27 11.22
C SER A 96 -1.28 0.27 11.20
N TYR A 97 -0.88 0.93 10.13
CA TYR A 97 0.48 1.47 10.02
C TYR A 97 0.74 2.65 10.96
N GLY A 98 -0.30 3.41 11.32
CA GLY A 98 -0.21 4.46 12.34
C GLY A 98 0.10 3.88 13.71
N VAL A 99 -0.59 2.80 14.12
CA VAL A 99 -0.28 2.10 15.38
C VAL A 99 1.13 1.51 15.36
N THR A 100 1.53 0.82 14.29
CA THR A 100 2.88 0.25 14.21
C THR A 100 3.96 1.34 14.24
N SER A 101 3.73 2.46 13.56
CA SER A 101 4.66 3.61 13.61
C SER A 101 4.71 4.22 15.01
N TYR A 102 3.56 4.37 15.67
CA TYR A 102 3.50 4.85 17.04
C TYR A 102 4.24 3.92 17.99
N GLN A 103 4.03 2.61 17.92
CA GLN A 103 4.73 1.63 18.75
C GLN A 103 6.25 1.69 18.59
N ASN A 104 6.73 1.80 17.35
CA ASN A 104 8.16 1.86 17.06
C ASN A 104 8.82 3.13 17.59
N TRP A 105 8.09 4.24 17.67
CA TRP A 105 8.65 5.56 17.95
C TRP A 105 8.16 6.19 19.25
N ASN A 106 7.23 5.59 20.00
CA ASN A 106 6.66 6.22 21.20
C ASN A 106 7.71 6.51 22.30
N ALA A 107 8.80 5.75 22.33
CA ALA A 107 9.90 5.94 23.27
C ALA A 107 11.10 6.73 22.69
N LEU A 108 11.03 7.13 21.41
CA LEU A 108 12.12 7.73 20.66
C LEU A 108 11.66 9.09 20.09
N ASN A 109 12.58 10.04 19.92
CA ASN A 109 12.32 11.28 19.20
C ASN A 109 12.88 11.17 17.78
N PRO A 110 12.18 10.53 16.82
CA PRO A 110 12.70 10.32 15.49
C PRO A 110 12.88 11.64 14.74
N SER A 111 13.94 11.74 13.96
CA SER A 111 14.05 12.77 12.93
C SER A 111 13.12 12.47 11.75
N TRP A 112 12.82 13.46 10.92
CA TRP A 112 12.05 13.26 9.69
C TRP A 112 12.70 12.26 8.73
N TYR A 113 14.03 12.18 8.73
CA TYR A 113 14.78 11.22 7.92
C TYR A 113 14.52 9.78 8.39
N ASP A 114 14.50 9.57 9.71
CA ASP A 114 14.25 8.26 10.31
C ASP A 114 12.85 7.78 9.96
N LEU A 115 11.85 8.65 10.02
CA LEU A 115 10.48 8.33 9.61
C LEU A 115 10.41 7.97 8.12
N LEU A 116 10.98 8.79 7.24
CA LEU A 116 10.98 8.55 5.78
C LEU A 116 11.71 7.27 5.38
N SER A 117 12.66 6.81 6.19
CA SER A 117 13.36 5.54 5.95
C SER A 117 12.49 4.30 6.18
N LYS A 118 11.43 4.41 7.02
CA LYS A 118 10.60 3.27 7.41
C LYS A 118 9.50 3.00 6.40
N GLU A 119 9.35 1.73 6.02
CA GLU A 119 8.34 1.26 5.06
C GLU A 119 6.91 1.59 5.52
N ASN A 120 6.64 1.52 6.82
CA ASN A 120 5.33 1.85 7.40
C ASN A 120 4.94 3.31 7.16
N PHE A 121 5.87 4.24 7.34
CA PHE A 121 5.62 5.66 7.11
C PHE A 121 5.49 5.96 5.62
N GLN A 122 6.32 5.36 4.78
CA GLN A 122 6.15 5.43 3.32
C GLN A 122 4.78 4.92 2.86
N SER A 123 4.28 3.82 3.46
CA SER A 123 2.94 3.29 3.21
C SER A 123 1.83 4.27 3.62
N ILE A 124 1.99 4.99 4.74
CA ILE A 124 1.07 6.06 5.16
C ILE A 124 1.07 7.20 4.13
N LEU A 125 2.23 7.63 3.63
CA LEU A 125 2.33 8.68 2.60
C LEU A 125 1.63 8.26 1.30
N ILE A 126 1.81 7.01 0.87
CA ILE A 126 1.12 6.46 -0.31
C ILE A 126 -0.39 6.39 -0.07
N ALA A 127 -0.83 5.94 1.11
CA ALA A 127 -2.24 5.90 1.48
C ALA A 127 -2.89 7.29 1.48
N PHE A 128 -2.16 8.30 1.95
CA PHE A 128 -2.57 9.71 1.90
C PHE A 128 -2.74 10.18 0.46
N LEU A 129 -1.79 9.86 -0.42
CA LEU A 129 -1.91 10.17 -1.85
C LEU A 129 -3.16 9.51 -2.47
N TRP A 130 -3.50 8.29 -2.05
CA TRP A 130 -4.68 7.58 -2.53
C TRP A 130 -6.01 8.16 -2.09
N LEU A 131 -6.06 8.86 -0.96
CA LEU A 131 -7.27 9.51 -0.45
C LEU A 131 -7.76 10.62 -1.39
N PHE A 132 -6.83 11.34 -2.02
CA PHE A 132 -7.12 12.46 -2.92
C PHE A 132 -7.09 12.09 -4.40
N SER A 133 -6.54 10.92 -4.73
CA SER A 133 -6.49 10.43 -6.10
C SER A 133 -7.77 9.67 -6.50
N ARG A 134 -7.97 9.46 -7.81
CA ARG A 134 -9.06 8.61 -8.32
C ARG A 134 -8.99 7.19 -7.73
N ALA A 135 -10.13 6.69 -7.23
CA ALA A 135 -10.23 5.34 -6.71
C ALA A 135 -10.00 4.27 -7.80
N THR A 136 -9.06 3.37 -7.56
CA THR A 136 -8.80 2.19 -8.41
C THR A 136 -8.39 1.00 -7.54
N VAL A 137 -8.78 -0.22 -7.93
CA VAL A 137 -8.48 -1.43 -7.15
C VAL A 137 -6.98 -1.67 -7.05
N PHE A 138 -6.24 -1.41 -8.13
CA PHE A 138 -4.79 -1.63 -8.18
C PHE A 138 -4.03 -0.91 -7.07
N LYS A 139 -4.47 0.30 -6.68
CA LYS A 139 -3.88 1.07 -5.58
C LYS A 139 -4.04 0.42 -4.21
N LEU A 140 -5.10 -0.39 -4.03
CA LEU A 140 -5.35 -1.11 -2.79
C LEU A 140 -4.65 -2.46 -2.74
N ILE A 141 -4.35 -3.08 -3.88
CA ILE A 141 -3.76 -4.44 -3.93
C ILE A 141 -2.50 -4.56 -3.04
N PRO A 142 -1.50 -3.66 -3.13
CA PRO A 142 -0.32 -3.75 -2.24
C PRO A 142 -0.72 -3.76 -0.76
N PHE A 143 -1.64 -2.87 -0.34
CA PHE A 143 -2.07 -2.77 1.05
C PHE A 143 -2.89 -3.96 1.52
N MET A 144 -3.73 -4.52 0.65
CA MET A 144 -4.47 -5.74 0.93
C MET A 144 -3.52 -6.92 1.11
N LEU A 145 -2.55 -7.09 0.20
CA LEU A 145 -1.55 -8.15 0.30
C LEU A 145 -0.69 -8.03 1.56
N THR A 146 -0.24 -6.81 1.91
CA THR A 146 0.50 -6.63 3.17
C THR A 146 -0.37 -6.88 4.40
N SER A 147 -1.65 -6.49 4.38
CA SER A 147 -2.58 -6.78 5.48
C SER A 147 -2.85 -8.28 5.60
N TYR A 148 -2.94 -9.00 4.48
CA TYR A 148 -3.03 -10.46 4.45
C TYR A 148 -1.77 -11.12 5.00
N LEU A 149 -0.58 -10.61 4.64
CA LEU A 149 0.70 -11.07 5.19
C LEU A 149 0.72 -10.92 6.72
N HIS A 150 0.30 -9.78 7.25
CA HIS A 150 0.29 -9.54 8.70
C HIS A 150 -0.65 -10.47 9.48
N PHE A 151 -1.74 -10.95 8.88
CA PHE A 151 -2.59 -11.97 9.50
C PHE A 151 -2.00 -13.37 9.39
N THR A 152 -1.46 -13.74 8.24
CA THR A 152 -0.90 -15.09 8.01
C THR A 152 0.38 -15.34 8.81
N VAL A 153 1.19 -14.31 9.05
CA VAL A 153 2.40 -14.42 9.88
C VAL A 153 2.07 -14.51 11.36
N LYS A 154 1.00 -13.86 11.81
CA LYS A 154 0.59 -13.83 13.22
C LYS A 154 0.19 -15.20 13.77
N ASP A 155 -0.21 -16.14 12.91
CA ASP A 155 -0.67 -17.46 13.30
C ASP A 155 0.46 -18.52 13.29
N LYS A 156 1.69 -18.18 12.88
CA LYS A 156 2.82 -19.10 12.83
C LYS A 156 3.91 -18.68 13.81
N ASP A 157 3.90 -19.27 15.00
CA ASP A 157 4.90 -19.05 16.08
C ASP A 157 6.34 -19.52 15.75
N ASN A 158 6.59 -20.03 14.53
CA ASN A 158 7.92 -20.43 14.06
C ASN A 158 8.45 -19.43 13.01
N GLU A 159 9.34 -18.54 13.46
CA GLU A 159 9.87 -17.40 12.69
C GLU A 159 10.72 -17.80 11.46
N GLU A 160 11.37 -18.96 11.48
CA GLU A 160 12.33 -19.37 10.44
C GLU A 160 11.66 -19.98 9.20
N GLU A 161 10.61 -20.79 9.36
CA GLU A 161 9.91 -21.45 8.24
C GLU A 161 8.96 -20.49 7.51
N SER A 162 8.38 -19.54 8.27
CA SER A 162 7.55 -18.43 7.78
C SER A 162 8.30 -17.56 6.77
N SER A 163 9.59 -17.31 7.01
CA SER A 163 10.45 -16.47 6.15
C SER A 163 10.46 -16.91 4.68
N SER A 164 10.55 -18.21 4.40
CA SER A 164 10.68 -18.75 3.03
C SER A 164 9.39 -18.61 2.20
N GLN A 165 8.23 -19.00 2.73
CA GLN A 165 6.93 -18.84 2.06
C GLN A 165 6.55 -17.36 1.91
N ASN A 166 6.91 -16.53 2.91
CA ASN A 166 6.66 -15.09 2.86
C ASN A 166 7.49 -14.37 1.79
N THR A 167 8.67 -14.89 1.41
CA THR A 167 9.47 -14.26 0.35
C THR A 167 8.71 -14.15 -0.98
N GLN A 168 7.90 -15.16 -1.32
CA GLN A 168 7.08 -15.12 -2.53
C GLN A 168 6.01 -14.03 -2.44
N LEU A 169 5.29 -13.95 -1.31
CA LEU A 169 4.30 -12.90 -1.07
C LEU A 169 4.92 -11.50 -1.09
N LEU A 170 6.09 -11.32 -0.49
CA LEU A 170 6.83 -10.05 -0.52
C LEU A 170 7.20 -9.63 -1.95
N HIS A 171 7.61 -10.58 -2.79
CA HIS A 171 7.83 -10.30 -4.21
C HIS A 171 6.54 -9.95 -4.95
N VAL A 172 5.42 -10.63 -4.65
CA VAL A 172 4.11 -10.30 -5.24
C VAL A 172 3.66 -8.90 -4.81
N ILE A 173 3.90 -8.50 -3.56
CA ILE A 173 3.65 -7.13 -3.07
C ILE A 173 4.47 -6.13 -3.89
N ALA A 174 5.78 -6.31 -4.03
CA ALA A 174 6.60 -5.40 -4.84
C ALA A 174 6.22 -5.37 -6.32
N TYR A 175 5.80 -6.50 -6.91
CA TYR A 175 5.26 -6.51 -8.26
C TYR A 175 3.96 -5.72 -8.35
N SER A 176 3.06 -5.84 -7.37
CA SER A 176 1.82 -5.07 -7.33
C SER A 176 2.08 -3.57 -7.23
N GLU A 177 3.11 -3.14 -6.51
CA GLU A 177 3.54 -1.73 -6.46
C GLU A 177 4.03 -1.23 -7.83
N LEU A 178 4.85 -2.04 -8.53
CA LEU A 178 5.30 -1.70 -9.88
C LEU A 178 4.13 -1.63 -10.88
N ILE A 179 3.13 -2.52 -10.73
CA ILE A 179 1.91 -2.47 -11.54
C ILE A 179 1.18 -1.15 -11.29
N VAL A 180 1.09 -0.68 -10.04
CA VAL A 180 0.50 0.63 -9.73
C VAL A 180 1.26 1.76 -10.41
N ALA A 181 2.60 1.73 -10.39
CA ALA A 181 3.42 2.69 -11.11
C ALA A 181 3.12 2.69 -12.63
N GLY A 182 3.03 1.50 -13.22
CA GLY A 182 2.71 1.33 -14.65
C GLY A 182 1.32 1.84 -15.01
N ILE A 183 0.32 1.59 -14.16
CA ILE A 183 -1.05 2.09 -14.39
C ILE A 183 -1.11 3.62 -14.27
N LEU A 184 -0.43 4.20 -13.28
CA LEU A 184 -0.34 5.65 -13.15
C LEU A 184 0.37 6.28 -14.35
N PHE A 185 1.40 5.62 -14.88
CA PHE A 185 2.08 6.05 -16.10
C PHE A 185 1.14 6.04 -17.30
N LEU A 186 0.38 4.95 -17.50
CA LEU A 186 -0.63 4.87 -18.57
C LEU A 186 -1.74 5.91 -18.40
N ASP A 187 -2.21 6.14 -17.18
CA ASP A 187 -3.23 7.16 -16.90
C ASP A 187 -2.70 8.59 -17.17
N THR A 188 -1.41 8.82 -16.91
CA THR A 188 -0.72 10.08 -17.24
C THR A 188 -0.59 10.27 -18.74
N LEU A 189 -0.19 9.22 -19.47
CA LEU A 189 -0.11 9.24 -20.94
C LEU A 189 -1.49 9.46 -21.58
N ALA A 190 -2.53 8.94 -20.95
CA ALA A 190 -3.92 9.16 -21.34
C ALA A 190 -4.50 10.51 -20.86
N PHE A 191 -3.67 11.40 -20.31
CA PHE A 191 -4.04 12.73 -19.81
C PHE A 191 -5.27 12.73 -18.87
N LYS A 192 -5.40 11.71 -18.03
CA LYS A 192 -6.56 11.57 -17.13
C LYS A 192 -6.39 12.47 -15.89
N GLY A 193 -6.94 13.68 -15.94
CA GLY A 193 -7.02 14.58 -14.78
C GLY A 193 -5.66 14.85 -14.13
N ALA A 194 -5.57 14.77 -12.80
CA ALA A 194 -4.35 15.02 -12.02
C ALA A 194 -3.40 13.80 -11.91
N SER A 195 -3.50 12.82 -12.82
CA SER A 195 -2.70 11.58 -12.76
C SER A 195 -1.19 11.81 -12.82
N GLY A 196 -0.72 12.80 -13.59
CA GLY A 196 0.71 13.13 -13.68
C GLY A 196 1.32 13.59 -12.35
N PHE A 197 0.61 14.45 -11.60
CA PHE A 197 1.05 14.87 -10.26
C PHE A 197 1.09 13.69 -9.28
N VAL A 198 0.07 12.83 -9.35
CA VAL A 198 0.01 11.63 -8.53
C VAL A 198 1.15 10.66 -8.86
N LEU A 199 1.49 10.50 -10.15
CA LEU A 199 2.63 9.70 -10.58
C LEU A 199 3.95 10.26 -10.03
N ALA A 200 4.18 11.57 -10.15
CA ALA A 200 5.41 12.19 -9.65
C ALA A 200 5.59 11.99 -8.14
N LEU A 201 4.53 12.24 -7.35
CA LEU A 201 4.55 12.03 -5.90
C LEU A 201 4.74 10.54 -5.54
N TYR A 202 4.06 9.64 -6.26
CA TYR A 202 4.22 8.20 -6.05
C TYR A 202 5.66 7.76 -6.33
N LEU A 203 6.27 8.22 -7.43
CA LEU A 203 7.66 7.90 -7.78
C LEU A 203 8.64 8.46 -6.76
N ALA A 204 8.40 9.64 -6.19
CA ALA A 204 9.23 10.19 -5.11
C ALA A 204 9.23 9.28 -3.87
N VAL A 205 8.06 8.81 -3.43
CA VAL A 205 7.97 7.86 -2.30
C VAL A 205 8.51 6.48 -2.68
N TYR A 206 8.27 6.02 -3.91
CA TYR A 206 8.81 4.74 -4.39
C TYR A 206 10.33 4.76 -4.50
N TRP A 207 10.92 5.92 -4.84
CA TRP A 207 12.36 6.11 -4.81
C TRP A 207 12.94 5.92 -3.41
N LEU A 208 12.27 6.45 -2.37
CA LEU A 208 12.63 6.16 -0.99
C LEU A 208 12.55 4.66 -0.70
N ARG A 209 11.48 4.01 -1.14
CA ARG A 209 11.30 2.56 -0.98
C ARG A 209 12.44 1.76 -1.62
N LEU A 210 12.90 2.13 -2.81
CA LEU A 210 14.06 1.49 -3.44
C LEU A 210 15.36 1.66 -2.67
N ASN A 211 15.54 2.77 -1.94
CA ASN A 211 16.76 3.00 -1.17
C ASN A 211 16.83 2.12 0.09
N PHE A 212 15.70 1.86 0.74
CA PHE A 212 15.64 1.21 2.05
C PHE A 212 15.20 -0.27 2.01
N SER A 213 14.35 -0.64 1.04
CA SER A 213 13.69 -1.94 0.97
C SER A 213 14.43 -2.97 0.09
N PRO A 214 14.94 -4.09 0.65
CA PRO A 214 15.63 -5.12 -0.13
C PRO A 214 14.74 -5.79 -1.18
N TYR A 215 13.48 -6.06 -0.85
CA TYR A 215 12.58 -6.80 -1.73
C TYR A 215 12.18 -5.95 -2.96
N ALA A 216 12.05 -4.62 -2.79
CA ALA A 216 11.82 -3.70 -3.89
C ALA A 216 13.03 -3.66 -4.84
N GLN A 217 14.25 -3.58 -4.30
CA GLN A 217 15.49 -3.62 -5.09
C GLN A 217 15.61 -4.90 -5.94
N VAL A 218 15.37 -6.07 -5.33
CA VAL A 218 15.43 -7.36 -6.04
C VAL A 218 14.37 -7.44 -7.14
N THR A 219 13.17 -6.93 -6.88
CA THR A 219 12.08 -6.96 -7.87
C THR A 219 12.38 -6.06 -9.07
N VAL A 220 12.90 -4.85 -8.82
CA VAL A 220 13.33 -3.94 -9.90
C VAL A 220 14.49 -4.55 -10.69
N LEU A 221 15.49 -5.12 -10.04
CA LEU A 221 16.57 -5.85 -10.71
C LEU A 221 16.05 -6.94 -11.65
N ARG A 222 15.12 -7.77 -11.15
CA ARG A 222 14.53 -8.84 -11.94
C ARG A 222 13.75 -8.30 -13.14
N LEU A 223 13.09 -7.15 -12.99
CA LEU A 223 12.42 -6.47 -14.10
C LEU A 223 13.43 -5.95 -15.12
N VAL A 224 14.50 -5.30 -14.67
CA VAL A 224 15.58 -4.79 -15.54
C VAL A 224 16.21 -5.93 -16.35
N VAL A 225 16.53 -7.07 -15.73
CA VAL A 225 17.08 -8.24 -16.43
C VAL A 225 16.09 -8.81 -17.47
N LYS A 226 14.79 -8.80 -17.18
CA LYS A 226 13.77 -9.23 -18.16
C LYS A 226 13.62 -8.25 -19.32
N LEU A 227 13.75 -6.96 -19.05
CA LEU A 227 13.70 -5.91 -20.07
C LEU A 227 14.96 -5.91 -20.94
N ASP A 228 16.12 -6.22 -20.36
CA ASP A 228 17.41 -6.31 -21.07
C ASP A 228 17.33 -7.19 -22.32
N LYS A 229 16.63 -8.34 -22.21
CA LYS A 229 16.41 -9.28 -23.32
C LYS A 229 15.53 -8.73 -24.45
N LYS A 230 14.82 -7.62 -24.23
CA LYS A 230 13.86 -7.02 -25.16
C LYS A 230 14.29 -5.62 -25.65
N VAL A 231 15.44 -5.11 -25.24
CA VAL A 231 15.92 -3.79 -25.67
C VAL A 231 16.49 -3.89 -27.09
N PRO A 232 16.01 -3.07 -28.06
CA PRO A 232 16.60 -3.04 -29.38
C PRO A 232 17.99 -2.37 -29.35
N PRO A 233 18.92 -2.76 -30.25
CA PRO A 233 20.31 -2.31 -30.22
C PRO A 233 20.49 -0.79 -30.31
N LYS A 234 19.49 -0.09 -30.89
CA LYS A 234 19.47 1.39 -31.00
C LYS A 234 19.53 2.12 -29.64
N TYR A 235 19.03 1.52 -28.56
CA TYR A 235 18.98 2.15 -27.23
C TYR A 235 19.92 1.49 -26.21
N GLU A 236 20.88 0.67 -26.68
CA GLU A 236 21.75 -0.10 -25.79
C GLU A 236 22.66 0.80 -24.92
N SER A 237 23.14 1.92 -25.45
CA SER A 237 24.00 2.87 -24.72
C SER A 237 23.26 3.55 -23.56
N GLN A 238 22.04 4.05 -23.83
CA GLN A 238 21.18 4.65 -22.81
C GLN A 238 20.77 3.62 -21.76
N TRP A 239 20.50 2.39 -22.19
CA TRP A 239 20.15 1.30 -21.30
C TRP A 239 21.33 0.88 -20.40
N LYS A 240 22.56 0.89 -20.90
CA LYS A 240 23.78 0.65 -20.10
C LYS A 240 23.93 1.68 -18.99
N GLN A 241 23.74 2.97 -19.28
CA GLN A 241 23.79 4.03 -18.27
C GLN A 241 22.74 3.84 -17.16
N ILE A 242 21.51 3.49 -17.52
CA ILE A 242 20.44 3.21 -16.55
C ILE A 242 20.81 1.99 -15.69
N LYS A 243 21.34 0.92 -16.30
CA LYS A 243 21.79 -0.28 -15.57
C LYS A 243 22.91 0.06 -14.59
N GLU A 244 23.95 0.74 -15.03
CA GLU A 244 25.09 1.13 -14.20
C GLU A 244 24.65 1.99 -13.02
N PHE A 245 23.79 2.98 -13.27
CA PHE A 245 23.23 3.83 -12.22
C PHE A 245 22.47 3.02 -11.16
N LEU A 246 21.61 2.09 -11.58
CA LEU A 246 20.88 1.23 -10.65
C LEU A 246 21.83 0.32 -9.86
N TYR A 247 22.78 -0.34 -10.52
CA TYR A 247 23.74 -1.24 -9.88
C TYR A 247 24.62 -0.52 -8.85
N LEU A 248 25.16 0.66 -9.21
CA LEU A 248 25.92 1.50 -8.29
C LEU A 248 25.09 1.79 -7.04
N ARG A 249 23.84 2.22 -7.20
CA ARG A 249 22.97 2.58 -6.08
C ARG A 249 22.64 1.41 -5.15
N MET A 250 22.38 0.24 -5.72
CA MET A 250 22.14 -0.98 -4.93
C MET A 250 23.40 -1.44 -4.20
N SER A 251 24.58 -1.28 -4.81
CA SER A 251 25.85 -1.58 -4.17
C SER A 251 26.13 -0.66 -2.97
N GLU A 252 25.80 0.64 -3.08
CA GLU A 252 25.90 1.60 -1.97
C GLU A 252 24.98 1.24 -0.81
N SER A 253 23.73 0.85 -1.10
CA SER A 253 22.77 0.43 -0.09
C SER A 253 23.26 -0.81 0.67
N LYS A 254 23.80 -1.81 -0.04
CA LYS A 254 24.43 -2.99 0.57
C LYS A 254 25.64 -2.64 1.43
N LYS A 255 26.54 -1.78 0.94
CA LYS A 255 27.72 -1.31 1.69
C LYS A 255 27.33 -0.56 2.97
N LYS A 256 26.29 0.29 2.92
CA LYS A 256 25.78 1.00 4.11
C LYS A 256 25.21 0.02 5.15
N LYS A 257 24.45 -0.99 4.72
CA LYS A 257 23.93 -2.03 5.63
C LYS A 257 25.06 -2.83 6.26
N ALA A 258 26.06 -3.24 5.48
CA ALA A 258 27.22 -3.97 6.00
C ALA A 258 27.97 -3.18 7.09
N LYS A 259 28.16 -1.87 6.90
CA LYS A 259 28.78 -0.98 7.91
C LYS A 259 27.94 -0.81 9.19
N MET A 260 26.61 -0.91 9.10
CA MET A 260 25.73 -0.83 10.28
C MET A 260 25.69 -2.15 11.07
N THR A 261 26.01 -3.28 10.44
CA THR A 261 25.98 -4.62 11.06
C THR A 261 27.32 -5.05 11.66
N THR A 262 28.43 -4.41 11.29
CA THR A 262 29.72 -4.61 11.97
C THR A 262 29.72 -3.82 13.28
N PRO A 263 29.77 -4.49 14.45
CA PRO A 263 30.01 -3.77 15.70
C PRO A 263 31.42 -3.18 15.64
N ASN A 264 31.56 -1.92 16.05
CA ASN A 264 32.87 -1.31 16.32
C ASN A 264 33.54 -2.01 17.49
#